data_AF-A0A6G6TKJ5-F1
#
_entry.id   AF-A0A6G6TKJ5-F1
#
_cell.length_a   1.000
_cell.length_b   1.000
_cell.length_c   1.000
_cell.angle_alpha   90.00
_cell.angle_beta   90.00
_cell.angle_gamma   90.00
#
_symmetry.space_group_name_H-M   'P 1'
#
loop_
_entity.id
_entity.type
_entity.pdbx_description
1 polymer ?
#
loop_
_entity_poly.entity_id
_entity_poly.type
_entity_poly.pdbx_seq_one_letter_code
_entity_poly.pdbx_strand_id
1 'polypeptide(L)'
;MTEYELDYSYSDVYRDTLRRESSYLRKIAMKFAYQYIGDSFTRMMFLNDIEQLIARTELEVSSYCLSLSAGLDNISDEIERLELQDNLLRNRSIMQYALFETIRKKEENEENNKLILKQVGFVSGAMQIYGGGGSCVGSVGTLCSSLGVGMVSQGVNSMIENGYYLLFREEYSGPVRNGYRAASKALGYGDNEADMFYNVVDLSLSGASLLKPVLKEDSWKLFHYIKSDFMASWQSMGRLSLTSEFFFDGVTIYSTYDLYEEENKGE
;
A
#
# COMPACT_ATOMS: atom_id res chain seq x y z
N MET A 1 0.10 -38.41 41.69
CA MET A 1 0.61 -37.14 41.14
C MET A 1 -0.02 -36.05 41.97
N THR A 2 0.79 -35.35 42.76
CA THR A 2 0.28 -34.34 43.70
C THR A 2 0.01 -33.02 42.97
N GLU A 3 -0.92 -32.21 43.47
CA GLU A 3 -1.27 -30.89 42.91
C GLU A 3 -0.03 -29.99 42.70
N TYR A 4 0.98 -30.17 43.56
CA TYR A 4 2.30 -29.52 43.51
C TYR A 4 3.15 -29.91 42.27
N GLU A 5 3.07 -31.16 41.80
CA GLU A 5 3.79 -31.61 40.59
C GLU A 5 3.12 -31.11 39.30
N LEU A 6 1.80 -30.93 39.34
CA LEU A 6 1.02 -30.37 38.22
C LEU A 6 1.31 -28.88 38.02
N ASP A 7 1.40 -28.11 39.10
CA ASP A 7 1.68 -26.65 39.06
C ASP A 7 3.14 -26.36 38.64
N TYR A 8 4.08 -27.24 39.04
CA TYR A 8 5.48 -27.17 38.61
C TYR A 8 5.65 -27.48 37.11
N SER A 9 4.99 -28.55 36.63
CA SER A 9 4.95 -28.94 35.21
C SER A 9 4.32 -27.85 34.34
N TYR A 10 3.24 -27.22 34.82
CA TYR A 10 2.59 -26.07 34.19
C TYR A 10 3.61 -24.91 34.07
N SER A 11 4.19 -24.44 35.19
CA SER A 11 5.21 -23.36 35.23
C SER A 11 6.39 -23.58 34.26
N ASP A 12 6.90 -24.80 34.14
CA ASP A 12 8.04 -25.10 33.27
C ASP A 12 7.68 -25.05 31.77
N VAL A 13 6.52 -25.58 31.39
CA VAL A 13 5.97 -25.46 30.01
C VAL A 13 5.74 -23.98 29.64
N TYR A 14 5.31 -23.17 30.60
CA TYR A 14 5.10 -21.74 30.43
C TYR A 14 6.39 -20.94 30.25
N ARG A 15 7.42 -21.23 31.05
CA ARG A 15 8.75 -20.64 30.87
C ARG A 15 9.39 -21.05 29.55
N ASP A 16 9.17 -22.29 29.12
CA ASP A 16 9.67 -22.79 27.85
C ASP A 16 9.04 -22.06 26.66
N THR A 17 7.74 -21.76 26.74
CA THR A 17 7.03 -20.98 25.73
C THR A 17 7.60 -19.57 25.58
N LEU A 18 7.78 -18.84 26.69
CA LEU A 18 8.37 -17.50 26.66
C LEU A 18 9.78 -17.52 26.06
N ARG A 19 10.63 -18.46 26.48
CA ARG A 19 11.99 -18.62 25.93
C ARG A 19 12.00 -18.92 24.44
N ARG A 20 11.03 -19.69 23.94
CA ARG A 20 10.88 -20.00 22.52
C ARG A 20 10.54 -18.75 21.71
N GLU A 21 9.53 -17.99 22.14
CA GLU A 21 9.13 -16.75 21.48
C GLU A 21 10.25 -15.70 21.53
N SER A 22 10.91 -15.53 22.68
CA SER A 22 12.12 -14.71 22.84
C SER A 22 13.21 -15.10 21.84
N SER A 23 13.49 -16.40 21.70
CA SER A 23 14.51 -16.92 20.78
C SER A 23 14.12 -16.72 19.31
N TYR A 24 12.83 -16.80 19.01
CA TYR A 24 12.30 -16.50 17.67
C TYR A 24 12.47 -15.01 17.33
N LEU A 25 12.11 -14.11 18.25
CA LEU A 25 12.31 -12.66 18.11
C LEU A 25 13.78 -12.32 17.83
N ARG A 26 14.74 -12.90 18.57
CA ARG A 26 16.18 -12.72 18.31
C ARG A 26 16.58 -13.12 16.90
N LYS A 27 16.08 -14.27 16.44
CA LYS A 27 16.40 -14.81 15.12
C LYS A 27 15.89 -13.91 14.00
N ILE A 28 14.65 -13.43 14.07
CA ILE A 28 14.07 -12.55 13.06
C ILE A 28 14.74 -11.16 13.09
N ALA A 29 14.99 -10.61 14.29
CA ALA A 29 15.68 -9.34 14.45
C ALA A 29 17.07 -9.39 13.84
N MET A 30 17.84 -10.45 14.11
CA MET A 30 19.16 -10.64 13.50
C MET A 30 19.08 -10.73 11.97
N LYS A 31 18.14 -11.51 11.43
CA LYS A 31 17.93 -11.59 9.98
C LYS A 31 17.65 -10.19 9.38
N PHE A 32 16.71 -9.43 9.95
CA PHE A 32 16.31 -8.13 9.42
C PHE A 32 17.40 -7.06 9.58
N ALA A 33 18.12 -7.07 10.69
CA ALA A 33 19.22 -6.15 10.93
C ALA A 33 20.31 -6.30 9.88
N TYR A 34 20.69 -7.53 9.51
CA TYR A 34 21.66 -7.77 8.44
C TYR A 34 21.11 -7.54 7.04
N GLN A 35 19.81 -7.75 6.82
CA GLN A 35 19.18 -7.56 5.51
C GLN A 35 18.94 -6.08 5.17
N TYR A 36 18.65 -5.24 6.18
CA TYR A 36 18.19 -3.87 5.95
C TYR A 36 19.08 -2.78 6.56
N ILE A 37 19.91 -3.08 7.56
CA ILE A 37 20.77 -2.09 8.23
C ILE A 37 22.22 -2.28 7.78
N GLY A 38 22.65 -1.45 6.83
CA GLY A 38 24.01 -1.48 6.26
C GLY A 38 25.08 -0.93 7.21
N ASP A 39 24.74 0.04 8.06
CA ASP A 39 25.66 0.61 9.03
C ASP A 39 25.86 -0.31 10.24
N SER A 40 27.12 -0.64 10.53
CA SER A 40 27.46 -1.61 11.59
C SER A 40 27.10 -1.11 12.99
N PHE A 41 27.22 0.20 13.25
CA PHE A 41 26.90 0.77 14.56
C PHE A 41 25.38 0.78 14.82
N THR A 42 24.60 1.23 13.83
CA THR A 42 23.13 1.23 13.86
C THR A 42 22.57 -0.19 13.99
N ARG A 43 23.17 -1.15 13.27
CA ARG A 43 22.79 -2.57 13.38
C ARG A 43 23.02 -3.12 14.79
N MET A 44 24.15 -2.76 15.39
CA MET A 44 24.46 -3.15 16.77
C MET A 44 23.47 -2.53 17.76
N MET A 45 23.15 -1.24 17.62
CA MET A 45 22.16 -0.58 18.49
C MET A 45 20.80 -1.24 18.41
N PHE A 46 20.30 -1.50 17.20
CA PHE A 46 19.02 -2.18 16.98
C PHE A 46 18.97 -3.57 17.65
N LEU A 47 20.01 -4.40 17.44
CA LEU A 47 20.05 -5.72 18.07
C LEU A 47 20.14 -5.64 19.60
N ASN A 48 20.87 -4.65 20.11
CA ASN A 48 20.97 -4.40 21.54
C ASN A 48 19.63 -3.93 22.15
N ASP A 49 18.82 -3.17 21.43
CA ASP A 49 17.50 -2.74 21.89
C ASP A 49 16.52 -3.94 21.96
N ILE A 50 16.56 -4.84 20.98
CA ILE A 50 15.77 -6.09 21.00
C ILE A 50 16.19 -6.99 22.16
N GLU A 51 17.50 -7.15 22.40
CA GLU A 51 17.99 -7.93 23.54
C GLU A 51 17.57 -7.31 24.88
N GLN A 52 17.61 -5.97 25.00
CA GLN A 52 17.14 -5.28 26.21
C GLN A 52 15.65 -5.46 26.44
N LEU A 53 14.82 -5.43 25.39
CA LEU A 53 13.39 -5.69 25.49
C LEU A 53 13.13 -7.11 26.01
N ILE A 54 13.79 -8.11 25.42
CA ILE A 54 13.62 -9.50 25.84
C ILE A 54 14.09 -9.70 27.27
N ALA A 55 15.29 -9.20 27.61
CA ALA A 55 15.83 -9.32 28.95
C ALA A 55 14.93 -8.67 30.00
N ARG A 56 14.37 -7.49 29.69
CA ARG A 56 13.42 -6.82 30.58
C ARG A 56 12.14 -7.63 30.77
N THR A 57 11.54 -8.11 29.69
CA THR A 57 10.30 -8.91 29.75
C THR A 57 10.50 -10.20 30.54
N GLU A 58 11.60 -10.93 30.30
CA GLU A 58 11.91 -12.16 31.04
C GLU A 58 12.12 -11.89 32.54
N LEU A 59 12.78 -10.78 32.89
CA LEU A 59 12.99 -10.36 34.28
C LEU A 59 11.67 -9.95 34.96
N GLU A 60 10.82 -9.18 34.29
CA GLU A 60 9.54 -8.73 34.84
C GLU A 60 8.56 -9.89 35.07
N VAL A 61 8.55 -10.88 34.16
CA VAL A 61 7.78 -12.12 34.34
C VAL A 61 8.35 -12.96 35.49
N SER A 62 9.67 -13.13 35.54
CA SER A 62 10.32 -13.92 36.60
C SER A 62 10.23 -13.28 37.99
N SER A 63 10.05 -11.96 38.07
CA SER A 63 9.88 -11.22 39.32
C SER A 63 8.41 -11.05 39.73
N TYR A 64 7.48 -11.66 38.99
CA TYR A 64 6.03 -11.54 39.18
C TYR A 64 5.48 -10.10 39.06
N CYS A 65 6.26 -9.18 38.49
CA CYS A 65 5.85 -7.81 38.17
C CYS A 65 4.96 -7.75 36.93
N LEU A 66 5.12 -8.71 36.02
CA LEU A 66 4.33 -8.86 34.80
C LEU A 66 3.74 -10.26 34.75
N SER A 67 2.48 -10.38 34.32
CA SER A 67 1.92 -11.70 34.05
C SER A 67 2.61 -12.32 32.84
N LEU A 68 2.72 -13.65 32.81
CA LEU A 68 3.28 -14.34 31.66
C LEU A 68 2.53 -14.02 30.36
N SER A 69 1.20 -13.88 30.41
CA SER A 69 0.40 -13.51 29.24
C SER A 69 0.84 -12.15 28.69
N ALA A 70 1.01 -11.14 29.57
CA ALA A 70 1.47 -9.83 29.15
C ALA A 70 2.92 -9.84 28.66
N GLY A 71 3.77 -10.72 29.21
CA GLY A 71 5.13 -10.92 28.71
C GLY A 71 5.16 -11.56 27.32
N LEU A 72 4.28 -12.53 27.07
CA LEU A 72 4.11 -13.12 25.74
C LEU A 72 3.55 -12.10 24.74
N ASP A 73 2.54 -11.33 25.13
CA ASP A 73 1.95 -10.28 24.30
C ASP A 73 3.02 -9.24 23.89
N ASN A 74 3.85 -8.77 24.82
CA ASN A 74 4.94 -7.83 24.50
C ASN A 74 5.93 -8.38 23.44
N ILE A 75 6.24 -9.67 23.49
CA ILE A 75 7.16 -10.31 22.54
C ILE A 75 6.46 -10.58 21.20
N SER A 76 5.22 -11.06 21.24
CA SER A 76 4.40 -11.32 20.05
C SER A 76 4.09 -10.03 19.28
N ASP A 77 3.79 -8.94 19.98
CA ASP A 77 3.59 -7.62 19.38
C ASP A 77 4.85 -7.11 18.66
N GLU A 78 6.04 -7.32 19.24
CA GLU A 78 7.29 -6.91 18.62
C GLU A 78 7.65 -7.79 17.41
N ILE A 79 7.37 -9.10 17.48
CA ILE A 79 7.48 -10.00 16.33
C ILE A 79 6.58 -9.51 15.20
N GLU A 80 5.31 -9.24 15.48
CA GLU A 80 4.35 -8.77 14.50
C GLU A 80 4.82 -7.45 13.87
N ARG A 81 5.28 -6.49 14.68
CA ARG A 81 5.83 -5.21 14.19
C ARG A 81 7.03 -5.38 13.27
N LEU A 82 7.96 -6.27 13.60
CA LEU A 82 9.15 -6.52 12.78
C LEU A 82 8.81 -7.21 11.47
N GLU A 83 7.96 -8.24 11.49
CA GLU A 83 7.51 -8.93 10.26
C GLU A 83 6.72 -8.00 9.35
N LEU A 84 5.90 -7.15 9.97
CA LEU A 84 5.18 -6.09 9.31
C LEU A 84 6.17 -5.12 8.61
N GLN A 85 7.25 -4.70 9.27
CA GLN A 85 8.32 -3.89 8.66
C GLN A 85 9.09 -4.60 7.54
N ASP A 86 9.44 -5.89 7.68
CA ASP A 86 10.09 -6.68 6.62
C ASP A 86 9.24 -6.76 5.36
N ASN A 87 7.93 -7.01 5.52
CA ASN A 87 6.99 -7.02 4.41
C ASN A 87 6.92 -5.65 3.68
N LEU A 88 7.02 -4.52 4.40
CA LEU A 88 7.09 -3.20 3.75
C LEU A 88 8.36 -3.01 2.95
N LEU A 89 9.51 -3.33 3.55
CA LEU A 89 10.81 -3.09 2.93
C LEU A 89 11.00 -3.99 1.71
N ARG A 90 10.57 -5.26 1.80
CA ARG A 90 10.55 -6.20 0.67
C ARG A 90 9.59 -5.77 -0.43
N ASN A 91 8.36 -5.36 -0.10
CA ASN A 91 7.41 -4.92 -1.13
C ASN A 91 7.87 -3.63 -1.79
N ARG A 92 8.45 -2.68 -1.05
CA ARG A 92 8.97 -1.43 -1.61
C ARG A 92 10.00 -1.69 -2.72
N SER A 93 10.99 -2.56 -2.48
CA SER A 93 12.01 -2.87 -3.48
C SER A 93 11.45 -3.62 -4.68
N ILE A 94 10.53 -4.57 -4.46
CA ILE A 94 9.85 -5.33 -5.54
C ILE A 94 9.03 -4.39 -6.42
N MET A 95 8.27 -3.46 -5.82
CA MET A 95 7.44 -2.52 -6.57
C MET A 95 8.27 -1.48 -7.33
N GLN A 96 9.36 -0.98 -6.74
CA GLN A 96 10.30 -0.09 -7.45
C GLN A 96 10.93 -0.79 -8.65
N TYR A 97 11.35 -2.04 -8.48
CA TYR A 97 11.84 -2.86 -9.58
C TYR A 97 10.76 -3.09 -10.64
N ALA A 98 9.53 -3.43 -10.24
CA ALA A 98 8.43 -3.62 -11.18
C ALA A 98 8.11 -2.34 -11.97
N LEU A 99 8.14 -1.17 -11.32
CA LEU A 99 7.91 0.12 -11.97
C LEU A 99 9.02 0.41 -12.97
N PHE A 100 10.27 0.31 -12.52
CA PHE A 100 11.44 0.50 -13.36
C PHE A 100 11.46 -0.46 -14.55
N GLU A 101 11.14 -1.74 -14.33
CA GLU A 101 11.08 -2.74 -15.39
C GLU A 101 9.95 -2.46 -16.37
N THR A 102 8.80 -1.96 -15.91
CA THR A 102 7.69 -1.53 -16.78
C THR A 102 8.10 -0.35 -17.65
N ILE A 103 8.80 0.63 -17.07
CA ILE A 103 9.36 1.80 -17.76
C ILE A 103 10.43 1.37 -18.78
N ARG A 104 11.45 0.62 -18.34
CA ARG A 104 12.54 0.10 -19.17
C ARG A 104 12.00 -0.70 -20.35
N LYS A 105 11.00 -1.56 -20.10
CA LYS A 105 10.37 -2.34 -21.17
C LYS A 105 9.71 -1.44 -22.19
N LYS A 106 8.99 -0.39 -21.80
CA LYS A 106 8.41 0.54 -22.78
C LYS A 106 9.43 1.06 -23.79
N GLU A 107 10.67 1.33 -23.36
CA GLU A 107 11.74 1.85 -24.20
C GLU A 107 12.36 0.78 -25.13
N GLU A 108 12.30 -0.51 -24.78
CA GLU A 108 12.96 -1.59 -25.51
C GLU A 108 12.01 -2.37 -26.45
N ASN A 109 11.66 -1.84 -27.64
CA ASN A 109 10.91 -2.51 -28.75
C ASN A 109 9.35 -2.41 -28.64
N GLU A 110 8.65 -1.85 -29.63
CA GLU A 110 7.26 -1.35 -29.44
C GLU A 110 6.17 -2.41 -29.18
N GLU A 111 6.20 -3.58 -29.84
CA GLU A 111 5.05 -4.50 -29.84
C GLU A 111 4.88 -5.31 -28.53
N ASN A 112 5.96 -5.85 -27.97
CA ASN A 112 5.88 -6.72 -26.78
C ASN A 112 5.68 -5.93 -25.47
N ASN A 113 6.06 -4.65 -25.44
CA ASN A 113 6.04 -3.86 -24.22
C ASN A 113 4.77 -3.05 -24.04
N LYS A 114 4.11 -2.72 -25.14
CA LYS A 114 2.74 -2.20 -25.16
C LYS A 114 1.78 -3.15 -24.46
N LEU A 115 1.94 -4.47 -24.65
CA LEU A 115 1.13 -5.47 -23.96
C LEU A 115 1.22 -5.37 -22.42
N ILE A 116 2.42 -5.18 -21.86
CA ILE A 116 2.61 -5.09 -20.41
C ILE A 116 1.96 -3.82 -19.85
N LEU A 117 2.13 -2.68 -20.52
CA LEU A 117 1.48 -1.43 -20.12
C LEU A 117 -0.05 -1.55 -20.12
N LYS A 118 -0.60 -2.24 -21.12
CA LYS A 118 -2.05 -2.46 -21.20
C LYS A 118 -2.54 -3.44 -20.12
N GLN A 119 -1.75 -4.45 -19.72
CA GLN A 119 -2.08 -5.28 -18.55
C GLN A 119 -2.12 -4.47 -17.25
N VAL A 120 -1.09 -3.62 -17.05
CA VAL A 120 -1.01 -2.73 -15.88
C VAL A 120 -2.20 -1.75 -15.86
N GLY A 121 -2.51 -1.12 -16.98
CA GLY A 121 -3.65 -0.19 -17.10
C GLY A 121 -5.01 -0.86 -16.86
N PHE A 122 -5.18 -2.11 -17.29
CA PHE A 122 -6.40 -2.88 -17.01
C PHE A 122 -6.57 -3.16 -15.50
N VAL A 123 -5.50 -3.61 -14.83
CA VAL A 123 -5.53 -3.89 -13.39
C VAL A 123 -5.72 -2.60 -12.58
N SER A 124 -5.02 -1.51 -12.95
CA SER A 124 -5.21 -0.18 -12.36
C SER A 124 -6.68 0.24 -12.42
N GLY A 125 -7.31 0.12 -13.60
CA GLY A 125 -8.72 0.48 -13.77
C GLY A 125 -9.66 -0.32 -12.86
N ALA A 126 -9.41 -1.63 -12.69
CA ALA A 126 -10.18 -2.46 -11.76
C ALA A 126 -10.01 -2.02 -10.29
N MET A 127 -8.78 -1.64 -9.90
CA MET A 127 -8.53 -1.13 -8.56
C MET A 127 -9.21 0.23 -8.32
N GLN A 128 -9.22 1.12 -9.30
CA GLN A 128 -9.94 2.39 -9.20
C GLN A 128 -11.45 2.20 -9.06
N ILE A 129 -12.05 1.22 -9.76
CA ILE A 129 -13.48 0.89 -9.57
C ILE A 129 -13.73 0.38 -8.15
N TYR A 130 -12.91 -0.54 -7.66
CA TYR A 130 -13.04 -1.08 -6.31
C TYR A 130 -12.86 0.01 -5.25
N GLY A 131 -11.81 0.83 -5.37
CA GLY A 131 -11.54 1.97 -4.48
C GLY A 131 -12.63 3.03 -4.55
N GLY A 132 -13.12 3.36 -5.76
CA GLY A 132 -14.22 4.29 -5.98
C GLY A 132 -15.55 3.81 -5.41
N GLY A 133 -15.88 2.53 -5.56
CA GLY A 133 -17.07 1.90 -4.95
C GLY A 133 -16.97 1.83 -3.42
N GLY A 134 -15.78 1.49 -2.89
CA GLY A 134 -15.49 1.48 -1.46
C GLY A 134 -15.46 2.88 -0.83
N SER A 135 -15.26 3.93 -1.63
CA SER A 135 -15.23 5.33 -1.17
C SER A 135 -16.54 5.80 -0.53
N CYS A 136 -17.63 5.06 -0.69
CA CYS A 136 -18.91 5.35 -0.07
C CYS A 136 -19.15 4.63 1.27
N VAL A 137 -18.28 3.69 1.65
CA VAL A 137 -18.36 2.99 2.93
C VAL A 137 -17.48 3.73 3.95
N GLY A 138 -18.09 4.29 5.00
CA GLY A 138 -17.38 4.99 6.08
C GLY A 138 -17.04 6.47 5.82
N SER A 139 -17.39 7.01 4.65
CA SER A 139 -17.20 8.42 4.30
C SER A 139 -18.43 9.27 4.67
N VAL A 140 -18.22 10.50 5.16
CA VAL A 140 -19.29 11.44 5.52
C VAL A 140 -19.54 12.42 4.38
N GLY A 141 -20.80 12.54 3.94
CA GLY A 141 -21.27 13.62 3.05
C GLY A 141 -21.20 13.35 1.53
N THR A 142 -21.24 14.43 0.74
CA THR A 142 -21.34 14.40 -0.74
C THR A 142 -20.04 14.03 -1.46
N LEU A 143 -18.91 13.94 -0.74
CA LEU A 143 -17.62 13.49 -1.30
C LEU A 143 -17.68 12.06 -1.85
N CYS A 144 -18.53 11.20 -1.28
CA CYS A 144 -18.74 9.84 -1.76
C CYS A 144 -19.29 9.82 -3.21
N SER A 145 -20.14 10.77 -3.61
CA SER A 145 -20.75 10.73 -4.94
C SER A 145 -19.82 11.23 -6.04
N SER A 146 -19.17 12.38 -5.89
CA SER A 146 -18.35 12.92 -6.98
C SER A 146 -16.99 12.25 -7.12
N LEU A 147 -16.30 11.97 -6.00
CA LEU A 147 -15.00 11.31 -6.00
C LEU A 147 -15.14 9.84 -6.43
N GLY A 148 -16.12 9.12 -5.85
CA GLY A 148 -16.40 7.74 -6.19
C GLY A 148 -16.81 7.58 -7.66
N VAL A 149 -17.72 8.44 -8.16
CA VAL A 149 -18.11 8.42 -9.59
C VAL A 149 -16.93 8.75 -10.50
N GLY A 150 -16.10 9.73 -10.14
CA GLY A 150 -14.89 10.06 -10.90
C GLY A 150 -13.96 8.86 -11.03
N MET A 151 -13.56 8.26 -9.90
CA MET A 151 -12.69 7.07 -9.87
C MET A 151 -13.29 5.89 -10.62
N VAL A 152 -14.58 5.60 -10.43
CA VAL A 152 -15.26 4.51 -11.16
C VAL A 152 -15.27 4.79 -12.66
N SER A 153 -15.51 6.04 -13.07
CA SER A 153 -15.55 6.41 -14.49
C SER A 153 -14.18 6.28 -15.15
N GLN A 154 -13.12 6.81 -14.52
CA GLN A 154 -11.75 6.65 -15.00
C GLN A 154 -11.35 5.18 -15.02
N GLY A 155 -11.66 4.43 -13.95
CA GLY A 155 -11.35 3.01 -13.84
C GLY A 155 -12.04 2.15 -14.91
N VAL A 156 -13.33 2.37 -15.16
CA VAL A 156 -14.08 1.69 -16.24
C VAL A 156 -13.48 2.04 -17.59
N ASN A 157 -13.20 3.32 -17.85
CA ASN A 157 -12.62 3.74 -19.13
C ASN A 157 -11.25 3.08 -19.36
N SER A 158 -10.37 3.12 -18.36
CA SER A 158 -9.07 2.45 -18.38
C SER A 158 -9.19 0.94 -18.60
N MET A 159 -10.14 0.25 -17.95
CA MET A 159 -10.37 -1.18 -18.20
C MET A 159 -10.81 -1.45 -19.64
N ILE A 160 -11.68 -0.62 -20.21
CA ILE A 160 -12.16 -0.79 -21.59
C ILE A 160 -11.03 -0.56 -22.60
N GLU A 161 -10.32 0.57 -22.50
CA GLU A 161 -9.21 0.91 -23.41
C GLU A 161 -8.12 -0.17 -23.40
N ASN A 162 -7.71 -0.56 -22.21
CA ASN A 162 -6.66 -1.54 -22.04
C ASN A 162 -7.14 -2.96 -22.38
N GLY A 163 -8.34 -3.35 -21.93
CA GLY A 163 -8.92 -4.66 -22.20
C GLY A 163 -9.18 -4.91 -23.69
N TYR A 164 -9.61 -3.88 -24.42
CA TYR A 164 -9.80 -3.95 -25.87
C TYR A 164 -8.47 -4.27 -26.57
N TYR A 165 -7.38 -3.59 -26.19
CA TYR A 165 -6.05 -3.92 -26.72
C TYR A 165 -5.59 -5.33 -26.32
N LEU A 166 -5.85 -5.78 -25.09
CA LEU A 166 -5.46 -7.13 -24.65
C LEU A 166 -6.15 -8.24 -25.45
N LEU A 167 -7.41 -8.02 -25.86
CA LEU A 167 -8.20 -8.99 -26.61
C LEU A 167 -7.94 -8.92 -28.12
N PHE A 168 -7.88 -7.73 -28.69
CA PHE A 168 -7.89 -7.52 -30.14
C PHE A 168 -6.57 -6.99 -30.71
N ARG A 169 -5.62 -6.60 -29.85
CA ARG A 169 -4.33 -5.97 -30.24
C ARG A 169 -4.48 -4.65 -30.98
N GLU A 170 -5.64 -4.02 -30.85
CA GLU A 170 -6.00 -2.76 -31.47
C GLU A 170 -6.12 -1.66 -30.42
N GLU A 171 -5.73 -0.44 -30.79
CA GLU A 171 -5.91 0.73 -29.93
C GLU A 171 -7.37 1.18 -29.92
N TYR A 172 -7.85 1.53 -28.73
CA TYR A 172 -9.19 2.06 -28.53
C TYR A 172 -9.13 3.19 -27.52
N SER A 173 -9.76 4.31 -27.85
CA SER A 173 -9.98 5.43 -26.94
C SER A 173 -11.41 5.38 -26.44
N GLY A 174 -11.57 5.31 -25.13
CA GLY A 174 -12.86 5.14 -24.48
C GLY A 174 -13.66 6.44 -24.39
N PRO A 175 -14.94 6.35 -24.02
CA PRO A 175 -15.86 7.48 -24.03
C PRO A 175 -15.42 8.62 -23.09
N VAL A 176 -14.78 8.30 -21.95
CA VAL A 176 -14.32 9.32 -21.01
C VAL A 176 -13.16 10.11 -21.63
N ARG A 177 -12.11 9.44 -22.11
CA ARG A 177 -10.97 10.07 -22.80
C ARG A 177 -11.41 10.88 -24.03
N ASN A 178 -12.33 10.34 -24.83
CA ASN A 178 -12.91 11.06 -25.97
C ASN A 178 -13.66 12.33 -25.56
N GLY A 179 -14.33 12.33 -24.39
CA GLY A 179 -14.95 13.53 -23.82
C GLY A 179 -13.92 14.62 -23.52
N TYR A 180 -12.79 14.26 -22.92
CA TYR A 180 -11.68 15.20 -22.69
C TYR A 180 -11.12 15.75 -24.00
N ARG A 181 -10.87 14.89 -24.99
CA ARG A 181 -10.40 15.30 -26.32
C ARG A 181 -11.35 16.24 -27.03
N ALA A 182 -12.66 15.98 -26.96
CA ALA A 182 -13.68 16.85 -27.52
C ALA A 182 -13.69 18.23 -26.83
N ALA A 183 -13.58 18.26 -25.49
CA ALA A 183 -13.49 19.52 -24.74
C ALA A 183 -12.21 20.30 -25.06
N SER A 184 -11.06 19.62 -25.13
CA SER A 184 -9.76 20.17 -25.50
C SER A 184 -9.82 20.84 -26.88
N LYS A 185 -10.34 20.12 -27.89
CA LYS A 185 -10.54 20.63 -29.25
C LYS A 185 -11.47 21.85 -29.29
N ALA A 186 -12.54 21.86 -28.49
CA ALA A 186 -13.45 23.00 -28.40
C ALA A 186 -12.77 24.25 -27.81
N LEU A 187 -11.72 24.07 -27.01
CA LEU A 187 -10.90 25.13 -26.43
C LEU A 187 -9.68 25.51 -27.30
N GLY A 188 -9.48 24.85 -28.44
CA GLY A 188 -8.38 25.12 -29.37
C GLY A 188 -7.09 24.34 -29.10
N TYR A 189 -7.13 23.31 -28.24
CA TYR A 189 -6.00 22.44 -27.91
C TYR A 189 -6.11 21.08 -28.62
N GLY A 190 -5.01 20.32 -28.65
CA GLY A 190 -4.91 19.01 -29.28
C GLY A 190 -5.37 17.83 -28.42
N ASP A 191 -5.15 16.62 -28.96
CA ASP A 191 -5.47 15.36 -28.28
C ASP A 191 -4.42 14.99 -27.22
N ASN A 192 -3.17 15.44 -27.36
CA ASN A 192 -2.09 15.17 -26.39
C ASN A 192 -2.33 15.93 -25.08
N GLU A 193 -2.72 17.20 -25.18
CA GLU A 193 -3.08 18.05 -24.04
C GLU A 193 -4.31 17.49 -23.32
N ALA A 194 -5.27 16.96 -24.07
CA ALA A 194 -6.44 16.29 -23.51
C ALA A 194 -6.07 15.02 -22.73
N ASP A 195 -5.19 14.20 -23.28
CA ASP A 195 -4.74 12.95 -22.67
C ASP A 195 -3.85 13.20 -21.45
N MET A 196 -3.02 14.24 -21.47
CA MET A 196 -2.30 14.71 -20.28
C MET A 196 -3.28 15.16 -19.20
N PHE A 197 -4.29 15.96 -19.55
CA PHE A 197 -5.29 16.41 -18.60
C PHE A 197 -6.12 15.25 -18.03
N TYR A 198 -6.47 14.26 -18.86
CA TYR A 198 -7.10 13.01 -18.42
C TYR A 198 -6.27 12.32 -17.33
N ASN A 199 -4.97 12.15 -17.55
CA ASN A 199 -4.07 11.53 -16.57
C ASN A 199 -3.89 12.39 -15.30
N VAL A 200 -3.85 13.72 -15.43
CA VAL A 200 -3.77 14.62 -14.26
C VAL A 200 -5.04 14.51 -13.42
N VAL A 201 -6.21 14.40 -14.03
CA VAL A 201 -7.47 14.20 -13.30
C VAL A 201 -7.49 12.83 -12.61
N ASP A 202 -7.06 11.77 -13.30
CA ASP A 202 -6.88 10.43 -12.71
C ASP A 202 -6.02 10.47 -11.43
N LEU A 203 -4.80 11.02 -11.53
CA LEU A 203 -3.88 11.19 -10.40
C LEU A 203 -4.47 12.05 -9.27
N SER A 204 -5.22 13.10 -9.62
CA SER A 204 -5.87 13.97 -8.64
C SER A 204 -6.97 13.23 -7.87
N LEU A 205 -7.72 12.35 -8.55
CA LEU A 205 -8.73 11.52 -7.93
C LEU A 205 -8.09 10.45 -7.01
N SER A 206 -7.00 9.80 -7.44
CA SER A 206 -6.20 8.90 -6.60
C SER A 206 -5.72 9.61 -5.33
N GLY A 207 -5.06 10.76 -5.48
CA GLY A 207 -4.57 11.56 -4.35
C GLY A 207 -5.68 12.03 -3.41
N ALA A 208 -6.81 12.51 -3.95
CA ALA A 208 -7.98 12.87 -3.15
C ALA A 208 -8.58 11.67 -2.41
N SER A 209 -8.56 10.48 -3.02
CA SER A 209 -9.00 9.24 -2.39
C SER A 209 -8.12 8.82 -1.22
N LEU A 210 -6.80 9.00 -1.33
CA LEU A 210 -5.85 8.73 -0.24
C LEU A 210 -6.03 9.71 0.94
N LEU A 211 -6.36 10.97 0.65
CA LEU A 211 -6.46 12.04 1.65
C LEU A 211 -7.85 12.17 2.28
N LYS A 212 -8.89 11.52 1.71
CA LYS A 212 -10.25 11.64 2.23
C LYS A 212 -10.33 11.18 3.70
N PRO A 213 -11.16 11.84 4.53
CA PRO A 213 -11.35 11.43 5.91
C PRO A 213 -12.19 10.15 6.00
N VAL A 214 -11.73 9.18 6.77
CA VAL A 214 -12.43 7.92 7.09
C VAL A 214 -12.49 7.72 8.61
N LEU A 215 -13.53 7.04 9.08
CA LEU A 215 -13.73 6.77 10.51
C LEU A 215 -12.67 5.80 11.05
N LYS A 216 -12.18 6.07 12.26
CA LYS A 216 -11.33 5.12 13.01
C LYS A 216 -12.17 3.93 13.48
N GLU A 217 -11.62 2.72 13.43
CA GLU A 217 -12.33 1.49 13.83
C GLU A 217 -12.87 1.53 15.27
N ASP A 218 -12.19 2.21 16.20
CA ASP A 218 -12.61 2.35 17.61
C ASP A 218 -13.37 3.66 17.94
N SER A 219 -13.80 4.41 16.92
CA SER A 219 -14.60 5.62 17.16
C SER A 219 -16.04 5.29 17.55
N TRP A 220 -16.48 5.79 18.71
CA TRP A 220 -17.82 5.49 19.24
C TRP A 220 -18.92 6.09 18.36
N LYS A 221 -19.95 5.28 18.06
CA LYS A 221 -21.04 5.63 17.11
C LYS A 221 -21.80 6.92 17.42
N LEU A 222 -21.72 7.42 18.64
CA LEU A 222 -22.41 8.62 19.08
C LEU A 222 -21.71 9.92 18.62
N PHE A 223 -20.42 9.84 18.24
CA PHE A 223 -19.56 11.01 18.02
C PHE A 223 -18.90 11.07 16.65
N HIS A 224 -19.46 10.41 15.62
CA HIS A 224 -18.97 10.40 14.23
C HIS A 224 -18.69 11.78 13.57
N TYR A 225 -18.83 12.89 14.28
CA TYR A 225 -18.59 14.26 13.80
C TYR A 225 -17.47 14.98 14.56
N ILE A 226 -16.75 14.32 15.48
CA ILE A 226 -15.57 14.90 16.12
C ILE A 226 -14.36 14.68 15.21
N LYS A 227 -13.61 15.76 14.92
CA LYS A 227 -12.42 15.70 14.05
C LYS A 227 -11.38 14.66 14.49
N SER A 228 -11.30 14.33 15.79
CA SER A 228 -10.40 13.30 16.33
C SER A 228 -10.73 11.88 15.88
N ASP A 229 -11.95 11.65 15.43
CA ASP A 229 -12.50 10.33 15.12
C ASP A 229 -12.28 9.95 13.65
N PHE A 230 -11.67 10.86 12.89
CA PHE A 230 -11.25 10.66 11.51
C PHE A 230 -9.74 10.47 11.41
N MET A 231 -9.36 9.65 10.44
CA MET A 231 -8.00 9.54 9.94
C MET A 231 -8.04 9.72 8.42
N ALA A 232 -6.90 9.98 7.79
CA ALA A 232 -6.85 9.98 6.33
C ALA A 232 -6.97 8.53 5.81
N SER A 233 -7.63 8.32 4.67
CA SER A 233 -7.88 6.99 4.12
C SER A 233 -6.61 6.14 3.95
N TRP A 234 -5.48 6.75 3.56
CA TRP A 234 -4.22 6.02 3.44
C TRP A 234 -3.76 5.39 4.77
N GLN A 235 -4.19 5.92 5.92
CA GLN A 235 -3.84 5.41 7.25
C GLN A 235 -4.65 4.15 7.63
N SER A 236 -5.84 3.98 7.04
CA SER A 236 -6.66 2.76 7.22
C SER A 236 -6.44 1.74 6.11
N MET A 237 -5.72 2.09 5.04
CA MET A 237 -5.49 1.19 3.91
C MET A 237 -4.51 0.09 4.28
N GLY A 238 -4.84 -1.14 3.86
CA GLY A 238 -3.89 -2.24 3.87
C GLY A 238 -2.67 -1.89 3.03
N ARG A 239 -1.49 -2.31 3.50
CA ARG A 239 -0.20 -1.96 2.87
C ARG A 239 -0.13 -2.33 1.40
N LEU A 240 -0.66 -3.49 1.02
CA LEU A 240 -0.73 -3.94 -0.38
C LEU A 240 -1.48 -2.91 -1.24
N SER A 241 -2.66 -2.47 -0.80
CA SER A 241 -3.49 -1.50 -1.51
C SER A 241 -2.80 -0.15 -1.64
N LEU A 242 -2.13 0.32 -0.58
CA LEU A 242 -1.41 1.60 -0.62
C LEU A 242 -0.19 1.53 -1.55
N THR A 243 0.55 0.42 -1.52
CA THR A 243 1.72 0.25 -2.39
C THR A 243 1.34 0.05 -3.87
N SER A 244 0.23 -0.61 -4.15
CA SER A 244 -0.26 -0.77 -5.52
C SER A 244 -0.73 0.57 -6.10
N GLU A 245 -1.39 1.40 -5.29
CA GLU A 245 -1.78 2.77 -5.68
C GLU A 245 -0.56 3.56 -6.16
N PHE A 246 0.50 3.63 -5.35
CA PHE A 246 1.71 4.36 -5.73
C PHE A 246 2.41 3.80 -6.98
N PHE A 247 2.34 2.48 -7.20
CA PHE A 247 2.88 1.88 -8.41
C PHE A 247 2.10 2.31 -9.65
N PHE A 248 0.76 2.20 -9.61
CA PHE A 248 -0.08 2.56 -10.75
C PHE A 248 -0.02 4.07 -11.04
N ASP A 249 -0.09 4.91 -10.01
CA ASP A 249 0.10 6.36 -10.14
C ASP A 249 1.48 6.68 -10.72
N GLY A 250 2.53 5.96 -10.30
CA GLY A 250 3.88 6.10 -10.87
C GLY A 250 3.94 5.80 -12.37
N VAL A 251 3.22 4.78 -12.84
CA VAL A 251 3.09 4.47 -14.27
C VAL A 251 2.31 5.57 -15.01
N THR A 252 1.23 6.09 -14.44
CA THR A 252 0.46 7.20 -15.02
C THR A 252 1.27 8.50 -15.10
N ILE A 253 2.05 8.83 -14.07
CA ILE A 253 2.97 9.98 -14.07
C ILE A 253 3.98 9.85 -15.22
N TYR A 254 4.61 8.67 -15.34
CA TYR A 254 5.57 8.42 -16.41
C TYR A 254 4.93 8.52 -17.80
N SER A 255 3.74 7.93 -17.98
CA SER A 255 2.97 8.06 -19.22
C SER A 255 2.64 9.51 -19.56
N THR A 256 2.40 10.36 -18.57
CA THR A 256 2.10 11.78 -18.78
C THR A 256 3.34 12.56 -19.18
N TYR A 257 4.48 12.26 -18.55
CA TYR A 257 5.77 12.85 -18.91
C TYR A 257 6.18 12.53 -20.35
N ASP A 258 5.94 11.30 -20.78
CA ASP A 258 6.21 10.86 -22.15
C ASP A 258 5.35 11.60 -23.20
N LEU A 259 4.04 11.76 -22.93
CA LEU A 259 3.14 12.56 -23.78
C LEU A 259 3.60 14.02 -23.88
N TYR A 260 4.06 14.59 -22.76
CA TYR A 260 4.63 15.94 -22.73
C TYR A 260 5.91 16.04 -23.58
N GLU A 261 6.79 15.04 -23.52
CA GLU A 261 8.01 15.02 -24.33
C GLU A 261 7.70 14.85 -25.83
N GLU A 262 6.71 14.04 -26.19
CA GLU A 262 6.25 13.88 -27.58
C GLU A 262 5.66 15.16 -28.16
N GLU A 263 4.82 15.87 -27.40
CA GLU A 263 4.26 17.16 -27.82
C GLU A 263 5.36 18.19 -28.09
N ASN A 264 6.33 18.33 -27.19
CA ASN A 264 7.42 19.30 -27.32
C ASN A 264 8.49 18.92 -28.38
N LYS A 265 8.50 17.67 -28.87
CA LYS A 265 9.32 17.26 -30.02
C LYS A 265 8.65 17.57 -31.37
N GLY A 266 7.34 17.85 -31.36
CA GLY A 266 6.54 18.17 -32.54
C GLY A 266 6.47 19.66 -32.90
N GLU A 267 6.94 20.54 -32.02
CA GLU A 267 7.12 22.00 -32.24
C GLU A 267 8.51 22.35 -32.78
#